data_AF-A0A8H9WBR1-F1
#
_entry.id   AF-A0A8H9WBR1-F1
#
_cell.length_a   1.000
_cell.length_b   1.000
_cell.length_c   1.000
_cell.angle_alpha   90.00
_cell.angle_beta   90.00
_cell.angle_gamma   90.00
#
_symmetry.space_group_name_H-M   'P 1'
#
loop_
_entity.id
_entity.type
_entity.pdbx_description
1 polymer ?
#
loop_
_entity_poly.entity_id
_entity_poly.type
_entity_poly.pdbx_seq_one_letter_code
_entity_poly.pdbx_strand_id
1 'polypeptide(L)' 'MAEKVKTTGVNKESGYLYYLGKDGNVWRSGMSRGGSGGGNAEKVADAGVTRESGFLYFIDKDGDVSRAPMARGRG' A
#
# COMPACT_ATOMS: atom_id res chain seq x y z
N MET A 1 6.41 -15.60 -0.97
CA MET A 1 5.00 -15.65 -0.52
C MET A 1 4.70 -14.31 0.14
N ALA A 2 3.52 -13.73 -0.10
CA ALA A 2 3.10 -12.54 0.63
C ALA A 2 2.42 -12.96 1.94
N GLU A 3 2.60 -12.17 2.99
CA GLU A 3 2.04 -12.37 4.32
C GLU A 3 1.14 -11.18 4.68
N LYS A 4 -0.07 -11.46 5.16
CA LYS A 4 -0.97 -10.43 5.70
C LYS A 4 -0.50 -10.02 7.09
N VAL A 5 -0.23 -8.74 7.29
CA VAL A 5 0.29 -8.20 8.56
C VAL A 5 -0.76 -7.42 9.34
N LYS A 6 -1.78 -6.89 8.67
CA LYS A 6 -2.88 -6.17 9.33
C LYS A 6 -4.14 -6.24 8.50
N THR A 7 -5.23 -6.67 9.13
CA THR A 7 -6.57 -6.53 8.57
C THR A 7 -7.05 -5.09 8.68
N THR A 8 -7.45 -4.52 7.55
CA THR A 8 -8.05 -3.18 7.45
C THR A 8 -9.37 -3.21 6.68
N GLY A 9 -9.59 -4.17 5.78
CA GLY A 9 -10.85 -4.33 5.04
C GLY A 9 -11.19 -3.14 4.13
N VAL A 10 -10.18 -2.41 3.65
CA VAL A 10 -10.38 -1.21 2.81
C VAL A 10 -11.01 -1.62 1.48
N ASN A 11 -12.15 -1.04 1.14
CA ASN A 11 -12.74 -1.23 -0.17
C ASN A 11 -11.95 -0.45 -1.23
N LYS A 12 -11.51 -1.15 -2.28
CA LYS A 12 -10.66 -0.58 -3.33
C LYS A 12 -11.51 -0.07 -4.47
N GLU A 13 -11.42 1.22 -4.72
CA GLU A 13 -12.11 1.90 -5.80
C GLU A 13 -11.22 2.02 -7.04
N SER A 14 -11.82 1.80 -8.22
CA SER A 14 -11.15 1.98 -9.50
C SER A 14 -10.66 3.43 -9.66
N GLY A 15 -9.46 3.59 -10.21
CA GLY A 15 -8.86 4.92 -10.42
C GLY A 15 -8.00 5.43 -9.27
N TYR A 16 -7.83 4.64 -8.20
CA TYR A 16 -6.95 4.96 -7.08
C TYR A 16 -5.80 3.96 -6.95
N LEU A 17 -4.65 4.48 -6.52
CA LEU A 17 -3.53 3.70 -6.00
C LEU A 17 -3.66 3.61 -4.48
N TYR A 18 -3.59 2.39 -3.93
CA TYR A 18 -3.63 2.14 -2.49
C TYR A 18 -2.26 1.69 -2.00
N TYR A 19 -1.80 2.25 -0.89
CA TYR A 19 -0.46 1.99 -0.35
C TYR A 19 -0.42 2.19 1.17
N LEU A 20 0.59 1.59 1.81
CA LEU A 20 0.91 1.89 3.20
C LEU A 20 1.68 3.22 3.24
N GLY A 21 1.26 4.17 4.07
CA GLY A 21 1.94 5.45 4.29
C GLY A 21 3.25 5.29 5.05
N LYS A 22 4.01 6.39 5.16
CA LYS A 22 5.22 6.44 6.01
C LYS A 22 4.87 6.43 7.51
N ASP A 23 3.66 6.84 7.84
CA ASP A 23 3.05 6.82 9.17
C ASP A 23 2.52 5.43 9.57
N GLY A 24 2.59 4.44 8.67
CA GLY A 24 2.10 3.09 8.93
C GLY A 24 0.60 2.91 8.74
N ASN A 25 -0.10 3.87 8.14
CA ASN A 25 -1.55 3.79 7.88
C ASN A 25 -1.85 3.53 6.40
N VAL A 26 -3.09 3.19 6.07
CA VAL A 26 -3.49 2.97 4.67
C VAL A 26 -3.91 4.28 4.04
N TRP A 27 -3.32 4.56 2.89
CA TRP A 27 -3.59 5.75 2.09
C TRP A 27 -4.01 5.36 0.68
N ARG A 28 -4.76 6.25 0.04
CA ARG A 28 -5.03 6.21 -1.39
C ARG A 28 -4.70 7.54 -2.06
N SER A 29 -4.40 7.51 -3.35
CA SER A 29 -4.28 8.71 -4.19
C SER A 29 -4.80 8.43 -5.59
N GLY A 30 -5.30 9.45 -6.29
CA GLY A 30 -5.72 9.31 -7.68
C GLY A 30 -4.57 8.78 -8.55
N MET A 31 -4.86 7.80 -9.42
CA MET A 31 -3.83 7.21 -10.28
C MET A 31 -3.33 8.25 -11.30
N SER A 32 -2.02 8.40 -11.43
CA SER A 32 -1.42 9.19 -12.52
C SER A 32 -1.79 8.57 -13.87
N ARG A 33 -2.36 9.36 -14.78
CA ARG A 33 -2.56 8.99 -16.19
C ARG A 33 -1.75 9.94 -17.07
N GLY A 34 -0.92 9.39 -17.97
CA GLY A 34 -0.25 10.17 -19.01
C GLY A 34 0.78 11.21 -18.52
N GLY A 35 1.55 10.90 -17.47
CA GLY A 35 2.63 11.78 -16.99
C GLY A 35 2.18 12.94 -16.10
N SER A 36 0.89 13.09 -15.85
CA SER A 36 0.37 14.00 -14.82
C SER A 36 0.54 13.38 -13.43
N GLY A 37 1.05 14.14 -12.46
CA GLY A 37 1.21 13.67 -11.08
C GLY A 37 -0.07 13.02 -10.51
N GLY A 38 0.09 12.06 -9.59
CA GLY A 38 -1.05 11.42 -8.93
C GLY A 38 -1.96 12.44 -8.24
N GLY A 39 -3.25 12.10 -8.10
CA GLY A 39 -4.23 12.96 -7.42
C GLY A 39 -3.97 13.08 -5.92
N ASN A 40 -4.78 13.90 -5.24
CA ASN A 40 -4.65 14.14 -3.80
C ASN A 40 -4.64 12.82 -3.00
N ALA A 41 -3.77 12.77 -1.98
CA ALA A 41 -3.66 11.64 -1.08
C ALA A 41 -4.62 11.77 0.10
N GLU A 42 -5.24 10.66 0.50
CA GLU A 42 -6.19 10.59 1.62
C GLU A 42 -5.91 9.35 2.47
N LYS A 43 -5.93 9.50 3.81
CA LYS A 43 -5.86 8.38 4.75
C LYS A 43 -7.22 7.70 4.82
N VAL A 44 -7.26 6.40 4.55
CA VAL A 44 -8.52 5.63 4.47
C VAL A 44 -8.68 4.57 5.55
N ALA A 45 -7.60 4.19 6.22
CA ALA A 45 -7.68 3.33 7.40
C ALA A 45 -6.46 3.50 8.31
N ASP A 46 -6.68 3.35 9.61
CA ASP A 46 -5.61 3.22 10.59
C ASP A 46 -5.11 1.78 10.62
N ALA A 47 -3.82 1.58 10.35
CA ALA A 47 -3.20 0.26 10.37
C ALA A 47 -2.11 0.15 11.44
N GLY A 48 -1.40 1.24 11.74
CA GLY A 48 -0.33 1.28 12.75
C GLY A 48 0.81 0.32 12.46
N VAL A 49 1.08 0.02 11.18
CA VAL A 49 2.09 -0.97 10.79
C VAL A 49 3.46 -0.33 10.76
N THR A 50 4.39 -0.87 11.56
CA THR A 50 5.81 -0.53 11.47
C THR A 50 6.48 -1.36 10.37
N ARG A 51 7.23 -0.69 9.50
CA ARG A 51 7.90 -1.37 8.39
C ARG A 51 9.19 -2.02 8.85
N GLU A 52 9.40 -3.25 8.39
CA GLU A 52 10.65 -3.97 8.54
C GLU A 52 11.50 -3.86 7.28
N SER A 53 12.81 -3.71 7.46
CA SER A 53 13.78 -3.72 6.36
C SER A 53 13.74 -5.05 5.61
N GLY A 54 13.88 -5.01 4.28
CA GLY A 54 13.87 -6.22 3.45
C GLY A 54 12.50 -6.63 2.94
N PHE A 55 11.43 -5.91 3.28
CA PHE A 55 10.07 -6.17 2.81
C PHE A 55 9.47 -5.02 2.01
N LEU A 56 8.68 -5.37 1.00
CA LEU A 56 7.75 -4.48 0.31
C LEU A 56 6.38 -4.59 1.00
N TYR A 57 5.77 -3.46 1.32
CA TYR A 57 4.43 -3.37 1.92
C TYR A 57 3.44 -2.84 0.90
N PHE A 58 2.26 -3.43 0.84
CA PHE A 58 1.21 -3.08 -0.11
C PHE A 58 -0.17 -3.41 0.45
N ILE A 59 -1.22 -2.85 -0.18
CA ILE A 59 -2.61 -3.21 0.12
C ILE A 59 -3.04 -4.30 -0.86
N ASP A 60 -3.39 -5.47 -0.35
CA ASP A 60 -3.72 -6.64 -1.16
C ASP A 60 -5.11 -6.53 -1.83
N LYS A 61 -5.64 -7.65 -2.33
CA LYS A 61 -6.94 -7.70 -3.02
C LYS A 61 -8.12 -7.65 -2.03
N ASP A 62 -7.91 -8.07 -0.78
CA ASP A 62 -8.94 -8.06 0.26
C ASP A 62 -9.03 -6.69 0.95
N GLY A 63 -8.12 -5.78 0.61
CA GLY A 63 -8.07 -4.46 1.24
C GLY A 63 -7.26 -4.43 2.54
N ASP A 64 -6.38 -5.42 2.73
CA ASP A 64 -5.56 -5.58 3.93
C ASP A 64 -4.09 -5.21 3.66
N VAL A 65 -3.37 -4.85 4.72
CA VAL A 65 -1.93 -4.61 4.63
C VAL A 65 -1.22 -5.95 4.60
N SER A 66 -0.46 -6.16 3.53
CA SER A 66 0.36 -7.34 3.31
C SER A 66 1.81 -6.94 2.99
N ARG A 67 2.74 -7.85 3.25
CA ARG A 67 4.16 -7.68 2.94
C ARG A 67 4.71 -8.87 2.15
N ALA A 68 5.77 -8.64 1.37
CA ALA A 68 6.54 -9.69 0.73
C ALA A 68 8.04 -9.34 0.76
N PRO A 69 8.95 -10.34 0.83
CA PRO A 69 10.38 -10.08 0.71
C PRO A 69 10.66 -9.30 -0.56
N MET A 70 11.40 -8.19 -0.45
CA MET A 70 11.84 -7.45 -1.63
C MET A 70 12.71 -8.36 -2.49
N ALA A 71 12.48 -8.35 -3.80
CA ALA A 71 13.46 -8.89 -4.73
C ALA A 71 14.74 -8.07 -4.54
N ARG A 72 15.76 -8.64 -3.88
CA ARG A 72 17.11 -8.07 -3.95
C ARG A 72 17.44 -8.00 -5.44
N GLY A 73 17.78 -6.80 -5.92
CA GLY A 73 18.20 -6.62 -7.31
C GLY A 73 19.14 -7.75 -7.69
N ARG A 74 18.76 -8.56 -8.67
CA ARG A 74 19.71 -9.47 -9.30
C ARG A 74 20.66 -8.56 -10.05
N GLY A 75 21.89 -8.43 -9.54
CA GLY A 75 23.10 -7.98 -10.25
C GLY A 75 22.98 -6.69 -11.04
#